data_AF-A0A1I1U622-F1
#
_entry.id   AF-A0A1I1U622-F1
#
_cell.length_a   1.000
_cell.length_b   1.000
_cell.length_c   1.000
_cell.angle_alpha   90.00
_cell.angle_beta   90.00
_cell.angle_gamma   90.00
#
_symmetry.space_group_name_H-M   'P 1'
#
loop_
_entity.id
_entity.type
_entity.pdbx_description
1 polymer ?
#
loop_
_entity_poly.entity_id
_entity_poly.type
_entity_poly.pdbx_seq_one_letter_code
_entity_poly.pdbx_strand_id
1 'polypeptide(L)'
;MAGLAGAAADSLAVLHSQSTLSSRWAVATLMADAVTPLAAVLQPTAAAATQRVEQVERWSLRVQQTAALHPPSSVDAALLDRPLAGAERITGRGPVDVVPDAVAVLLRATSATAHLPSVAEVLTYAVAAETVTALAQQLDTSAPLGTGHLAAPGWRAVREALRPYDDGSRRPQPYAPPPVIAAVRLQQSLTSAPPEVLLGDQAVRGVVAAAAQHMPTLAVQLLYRTVRTWADDGSLVAFARDLPPREDRLAPYLRGYQPAGLVRANAADLQPVVGALHNARLLSLAVAVRIDEAHPPGFPRRAQAANAEMLRRPEAAGALEAASREAARQVLLGRQRPQGHTRAR
;
A
#
# COMPACT_ATOMS: atom_id res chain seq x y z
N MET A 1 -15.48 5.59 19.88
CA MET A 1 -14.18 5.50 19.19
C MET A 1 -13.84 6.82 18.50
N ALA A 2 -14.57 7.23 17.44
CA ALA A 2 -14.27 8.47 16.70
C ALA A 2 -14.45 9.77 17.51
N GLY A 3 -15.48 9.87 18.37
CA GLY A 3 -15.76 11.09 19.14
C GLY A 3 -14.74 11.42 20.23
N LEU A 4 -14.16 10.42 20.89
CA LEU A 4 -13.16 10.61 21.95
C LEU A 4 -11.77 10.94 21.38
N ALA A 5 -11.37 10.28 20.29
CA ALA A 5 -10.16 10.62 19.56
C ALA A 5 -10.24 12.03 18.94
N GLY A 6 -11.42 12.41 18.43
CA GLY A 6 -11.70 13.77 17.96
C GLY A 6 -11.61 14.82 19.07
N ALA A 7 -12.28 14.59 20.22
CA ALA A 7 -12.26 15.53 21.34
C ALA A 7 -10.87 15.70 21.99
N ALA A 8 -10.06 14.64 22.02
CA ALA A 8 -8.67 14.70 22.50
C ALA A 8 -7.76 15.46 21.52
N ALA A 9 -7.93 15.24 20.21
CA ALA A 9 -7.21 15.98 19.18
C ALA A 9 -7.56 17.48 19.20
N ASP A 10 -8.84 17.81 19.41
CA ASP A 10 -9.32 19.20 19.52
C ASP A 10 -8.80 19.89 20.79
N SER A 11 -8.77 19.21 21.94
CA SER A 11 -8.24 19.76 23.20
C SER A 11 -6.74 20.02 23.16
N LEU A 12 -5.98 19.16 22.46
CA LEU A 12 -4.54 19.34 22.24
C LEU A 12 -4.22 20.45 21.24
N ALA A 13 -5.10 20.67 20.26
CA ALA A 13 -4.98 21.78 19.31
C ALA A 13 -5.15 23.16 19.98
N VAL A 14 -5.98 23.24 21.04
CA VAL A 14 -6.19 24.48 21.81
C VAL A 14 -5.01 24.81 22.73
N LEU A 15 -4.30 23.82 23.26
CA LEU A 15 -3.26 24.03 24.27
C LEU A 15 -1.84 24.24 23.69
N HIS A 16 -1.53 23.74 22.48
CA HIS A 16 -0.18 23.83 21.88
C HIS A 16 -0.21 24.12 20.37
N SER A 17 -0.17 25.41 20.03
CA SER A 17 -0.26 25.95 18.66
C SER A 17 0.94 25.61 17.74
N GLN A 18 2.03 25.06 18.27
CA GLN A 18 3.25 24.71 17.51
C GLN A 18 3.43 23.19 17.29
N SER A 19 2.47 22.36 17.69
CA SER A 19 2.54 20.90 17.50
C SER A 19 2.27 20.51 16.03
N THR A 20 3.00 19.54 15.47
CA THR A 20 2.78 19.07 14.09
C THR A 20 1.57 18.15 14.01
N LEU A 21 0.98 17.98 12.82
CA LEU A 21 -0.21 17.15 12.66
C LEU A 21 0.08 15.66 12.95
N SER A 22 1.31 15.20 12.70
CA SER A 22 1.80 13.87 13.07
C SER A 22 2.01 13.70 14.58
N SER A 23 2.43 14.73 15.32
CA SER A 23 2.46 14.66 16.79
C SER A 23 1.05 14.63 17.36
N ARG A 24 0.10 15.33 16.73
CA ARG A 24 -1.32 15.34 17.11
C ARG A 24 -2.01 14.00 16.82
N TRP A 25 -1.74 13.38 15.65
CA TRP A 25 -2.22 12.04 15.33
C TRP A 25 -1.53 10.96 16.16
N ALA A 26 -0.22 11.03 16.36
CA ALA A 26 0.48 10.08 17.23
C ALA A 26 -0.06 10.13 18.66
N VAL A 27 -0.29 11.32 19.23
CA VAL A 27 -0.86 11.47 20.58
C VAL A 27 -2.33 11.08 20.61
N ALA A 28 -3.14 11.41 19.59
CA ALA A 28 -4.55 11.02 19.54
C ALA A 28 -4.74 9.51 19.31
N THR A 29 -3.87 8.87 18.54
CA THR A 29 -3.86 7.42 18.31
C THR A 29 -3.29 6.70 19.53
N LEU A 30 -2.25 7.23 20.17
CA LEU A 30 -1.74 6.73 21.46
C LEU A 30 -2.76 6.91 22.59
N MET A 31 -3.52 8.00 22.63
CA MET A 31 -4.61 8.18 23.60
C MET A 31 -5.80 7.30 23.26
N ALA A 32 -6.16 7.11 21.99
CA ALA A 32 -7.19 6.16 21.60
C ALA A 32 -6.78 4.71 21.91
N ASP A 33 -5.53 4.34 21.64
CA ASP A 33 -4.94 3.03 21.95
C ASP A 33 -4.66 2.83 23.44
N ALA A 34 -4.54 3.91 24.23
CA ALA A 34 -4.44 3.83 25.69
C ALA A 34 -5.84 3.77 26.35
N VAL A 35 -6.79 4.58 25.88
CA VAL A 35 -8.13 4.71 26.46
C VAL A 35 -9.05 3.55 26.05
N THR A 36 -8.89 2.99 24.86
CA THR A 36 -9.70 1.84 24.39
C THR A 36 -9.49 0.57 25.22
N PRO A 37 -8.25 0.15 25.55
CA PRO A 37 -8.05 -0.92 26.50
C PRO A 37 -8.35 -0.49 27.94
N LEU A 38 -8.13 0.76 28.36
CA LEU A 38 -8.55 1.23 29.70
C LEU A 38 -10.08 1.13 29.90
N ALA A 39 -10.88 1.45 28.90
CA ALA A 39 -12.34 1.28 28.92
C ALA A 39 -12.76 -0.20 28.95
N ALA A 40 -11.92 -1.11 28.43
CA ALA A 40 -12.13 -2.56 28.49
C ALA A 40 -11.54 -3.22 29.76
N VAL A 41 -10.57 -2.57 30.42
CA VAL A 41 -9.79 -3.06 31.58
C VAL A 41 -10.33 -2.55 32.92
N LEU A 42 -11.36 -1.70 32.94
CA LEU A 42 -12.08 -1.31 34.15
C LEU A 42 -12.86 -2.45 34.84
N GLN A 43 -12.54 -3.72 34.56
CA GLN A 43 -12.69 -4.85 35.49
C GLN A 43 -11.43 -5.75 35.50
N PRO A 44 -11.01 -6.33 36.65
CA PRO A 44 -9.70 -6.04 37.23
C PRO A 44 -8.66 -7.17 37.16
N THR A 45 -7.37 -6.81 37.06
CA THR A 45 -6.26 -7.32 37.91
C THR A 45 -4.99 -6.46 37.68
N ALA A 46 -4.35 -6.03 38.77
CA ALA A 46 -3.34 -4.96 38.77
C ALA A 46 -1.98 -5.35 38.16
N ALA A 47 -1.55 -6.62 38.27
CA ALA A 47 -0.20 -7.04 37.86
C ALA A 47 -0.01 -7.12 36.33
N ALA A 48 -1.07 -7.48 35.59
CA ALA A 48 -1.04 -7.54 34.12
C ALA A 48 -1.15 -6.14 33.47
N ALA A 49 -1.65 -5.15 34.21
CA ALA A 49 -1.74 -3.78 33.74
C ALA A 49 -0.36 -3.12 33.68
N THR A 50 0.49 -3.31 34.70
CA THR A 50 1.81 -2.69 34.80
C THR A 50 2.78 -3.15 33.71
N GLN A 51 2.85 -4.46 33.43
CA GLN A 51 3.69 -4.98 32.35
C GLN A 51 3.24 -4.51 30.96
N ARG A 52 1.93 -4.31 30.76
CA ARG A 52 1.38 -3.78 29.51
C ARG A 52 1.65 -2.29 29.35
N VAL A 53 1.58 -1.51 30.43
CA VAL A 53 1.95 -0.09 30.44
C VAL A 53 3.42 0.08 30.09
N GLU A 54 4.32 -0.68 30.72
CA GLU A 54 5.76 -0.65 30.40
C GLU A 54 6.06 -1.09 28.96
N GLN A 55 5.23 -1.97 28.39
CA GLN A 55 5.38 -2.39 27.00
C GLN A 55 4.92 -1.28 26.06
N VAL A 56 3.77 -0.67 26.30
CA VAL A 56 3.25 0.49 25.55
C VAL A 56 4.21 1.68 25.63
N GLU A 57 4.81 1.93 26.79
CA GLU A 57 5.84 2.96 26.97
C GLU A 57 7.08 2.67 26.13
N ARG A 58 7.56 1.42 26.11
CA ARG A 58 8.70 1.00 25.26
C ARG A 58 8.39 1.14 23.76
N TRP A 59 7.18 0.80 23.31
CA TRP A 59 6.77 0.97 21.92
C TRP A 59 6.60 2.45 21.56
N SER A 60 5.97 3.25 22.43
CA SER A 60 5.83 4.69 22.29
C SER A 60 7.20 5.37 22.17
N LEU A 61 8.15 5.00 23.02
CA LEU A 61 9.51 5.53 22.99
C LEU A 61 10.24 5.17 21.69
N ARG A 62 10.10 3.92 21.18
CA ARG A 62 10.67 3.53 19.89
C ARG A 62 10.05 4.26 18.71
N VAL A 63 8.73 4.49 18.74
CA VAL A 63 8.03 5.24 17.70
C VAL A 63 8.46 6.71 17.73
N GLN A 64 8.58 7.32 18.91
CA GLN A 64 9.09 8.67 19.08
C GLN A 64 10.55 8.79 18.63
N GLN A 65 11.41 7.83 18.99
CA GLN A 65 12.81 7.79 18.54
C GLN A 65 12.92 7.60 17.03
N THR A 66 12.12 6.72 16.44
CA THR A 66 12.10 6.50 14.99
C THR A 66 11.58 7.74 14.25
N ALA A 67 10.53 8.39 14.78
CA ALA A 67 10.01 9.63 14.23
C ALA A 67 10.95 10.82 14.43
N ALA A 68 11.76 10.82 15.49
CA ALA A 68 12.79 11.83 15.72
C ALA A 68 13.99 11.65 14.77
N LEU A 69 14.37 10.41 14.49
CA LEU A 69 15.45 10.07 13.55
C LEU A 69 15.01 10.26 12.09
N HIS A 70 13.74 10.00 11.79
CA HIS A 70 13.15 10.09 10.45
C HIS A 70 11.79 10.78 10.52
N PRO A 71 11.76 12.12 10.70
CA PRO A 71 10.51 12.85 10.74
C PRO A 71 9.77 12.64 9.41
N PRO A 72 8.49 12.20 9.42
CA PRO A 72 7.71 12.10 8.21
C PRO A 72 7.65 13.49 7.57
N SER A 73 7.94 13.57 6.27
CA SER A 73 7.87 14.87 5.60
C SER A 73 6.43 15.40 5.63
N SER A 74 6.25 16.71 5.62
CA SER A 74 4.91 17.33 5.59
C SER A 74 4.02 16.79 4.46
N VAL A 75 4.64 16.36 3.37
CA VAL A 75 4.02 15.71 2.22
C VAL A 75 3.56 14.29 2.54
N ASP A 76 4.38 13.48 3.23
CA ASP A 76 4.01 12.13 3.65
C ASP A 76 2.86 12.14 4.66
N ALA A 77 2.84 13.12 5.56
CA ALA A 77 1.72 13.35 6.47
C ALA A 77 0.43 13.68 5.69
N ALA A 78 0.48 14.65 4.78
CA ALA A 78 -0.68 15.03 3.95
C ALA A 78 -1.22 13.89 3.05
N LEU A 79 -0.36 12.93 2.67
CA LEU A 79 -0.77 11.72 1.94
C LEU A 79 -1.52 10.72 2.81
N LEU A 80 -1.24 10.70 4.12
CA LEU A 80 -1.84 9.82 5.11
C LEU A 80 -3.07 10.43 5.78
N ASP A 81 -3.20 11.76 5.78
CA ASP A 81 -4.34 12.51 6.32
C ASP A 81 -5.55 12.60 5.37
N ARG A 82 -5.53 11.84 4.26
CA ARG A 82 -6.60 11.87 3.26
C ARG A 82 -7.90 11.31 3.86
N PRO A 83 -9.05 12.00 3.71
CA PRO A 83 -10.32 11.51 4.24
C PRO A 83 -10.68 10.18 3.60
N LEU A 84 -10.88 9.14 4.43
CA LEU A 84 -11.30 7.80 4.00
C LEU A 84 -12.82 7.68 4.07
N ALA A 85 -13.53 8.33 3.15
CA ALA A 85 -14.95 8.10 2.95
C ALA A 85 -15.15 6.95 1.95
N GLY A 86 -15.83 5.88 2.36
CA GLY A 86 -16.16 4.75 1.51
C GLY A 86 -17.22 3.86 2.14
N ALA A 87 -18.17 3.40 1.34
CA ALA A 87 -19.13 2.39 1.76
C ALA A 87 -18.41 1.04 1.91
N GLU A 88 -18.76 0.24 2.92
CA GLU A 88 -18.23 -1.13 3.05
C GLU A 88 -18.80 -2.07 1.99
N ARG A 89 -19.83 -1.63 1.26
CA ARG A 89 -20.50 -2.40 0.21
C ARG A 89 -20.53 -1.59 -1.08
N ILE A 90 -19.89 -2.13 -2.11
CA ILE A 90 -20.01 -1.67 -3.49
C ILE A 90 -21.41 -2.05 -3.98
N THR A 91 -22.31 -1.08 -4.11
CA THR A 91 -23.69 -1.32 -4.58
C THR A 91 -23.85 -1.08 -6.08
N GLY A 92 -22.98 -0.25 -6.66
CA GLY A 92 -22.96 0.06 -8.07
C GLY A 92 -22.61 -1.12 -8.99
N ARG A 93 -23.01 -1.00 -10.25
CA ARG A 93 -22.74 -2.02 -11.30
C ARG A 93 -21.76 -1.53 -12.36
N GLY A 94 -21.65 -0.22 -12.57
CA GLY A 94 -20.78 0.37 -13.58
C GLY A 94 -19.45 0.89 -13.03
N PRO A 95 -18.46 1.16 -13.90
CA PRO A 95 -17.14 1.66 -13.50
C PRO A 95 -17.19 2.97 -12.72
N VAL A 96 -18.12 3.87 -13.06
CA VAL A 96 -18.29 5.17 -12.38
C VAL A 96 -18.60 4.99 -10.89
N ASP A 97 -19.37 3.97 -10.52
CA ASP A 97 -19.73 3.70 -9.12
C ASP A 97 -18.71 2.77 -8.44
N VAL A 98 -18.27 1.72 -9.16
CA VAL A 98 -17.42 0.66 -8.59
C VAL A 98 -16.02 1.18 -8.29
N VAL A 99 -15.46 2.03 -9.15
CA VAL A 99 -14.06 2.46 -9.03
C VAL A 99 -13.83 3.26 -7.74
N PRO A 100 -14.59 4.35 -7.45
CA PRO A 100 -14.38 5.12 -6.23
C PRO A 100 -14.60 4.29 -4.96
N ASP A 101 -15.67 3.50 -4.90
CA ASP A 101 -16.00 2.68 -3.73
C ASP A 101 -14.90 1.64 -3.46
N ALA A 102 -14.46 0.94 -4.50
CA ALA A 102 -13.43 -0.08 -4.35
C ALA A 102 -12.10 0.53 -3.90
N VAL A 103 -11.66 1.64 -4.48
CA VAL A 103 -10.44 2.34 -4.05
C VAL A 103 -10.54 2.77 -2.58
N ALA A 104 -11.69 3.30 -2.16
CA ALA A 104 -11.90 3.69 -0.76
C ALA A 104 -11.82 2.49 0.20
N VAL A 105 -12.41 1.34 -0.16
CA VAL A 105 -12.30 0.10 0.62
C VAL A 105 -10.85 -0.36 0.73
N LEU A 106 -10.08 -0.33 -0.36
CA LEU A 106 -8.67 -0.75 -0.35
C LEU A 106 -7.79 0.15 0.52
N LEU A 107 -7.96 1.47 0.41
CA LEU A 107 -7.23 2.43 1.25
C LEU A 107 -7.63 2.29 2.73
N ARG A 108 -8.90 2.00 3.03
CA ARG A 108 -9.33 1.73 4.40
C ARG A 108 -8.68 0.46 4.93
N ALA A 109 -8.74 -0.64 4.19
CA ALA A 109 -8.19 -1.93 4.60
C ALA A 109 -6.68 -1.84 4.87
N THR A 110 -5.94 -1.15 4.03
CA THR A 110 -4.49 -0.96 4.20
C THR A 110 -4.11 0.10 5.23
N SER A 111 -5.07 0.96 5.62
CA SER A 111 -4.90 1.88 6.75
C SER A 111 -5.20 1.25 8.11
N ALA A 112 -6.04 0.22 8.19
CA ALA A 112 -6.43 -0.37 9.48
C ALA A 112 -5.25 -1.10 10.13
N THR A 113 -5.01 -0.84 11.42
CA THR A 113 -3.97 -1.53 12.21
C THR A 113 -4.48 -2.83 12.85
N ALA A 114 -5.80 -2.95 13.06
CA ALA A 114 -6.41 -4.13 13.69
C ALA A 114 -6.34 -5.39 12.81
N HIS A 115 -6.39 -5.23 11.49
CA HIS A 115 -6.35 -6.33 10.53
C HIS A 115 -5.41 -5.96 9.40
N LEU A 116 -4.16 -6.40 9.52
CA LEU A 116 -3.17 -6.22 8.46
C LEU A 116 -3.52 -7.11 7.27
N PRO A 117 -3.42 -6.60 6.03
CA PRO A 117 -3.61 -7.40 4.84
C PRO A 117 -2.62 -8.58 4.83
N SER A 118 -3.12 -9.74 4.43
CA SER A 118 -2.35 -10.95 4.11
C SER A 118 -1.64 -10.83 2.76
N VAL A 119 -0.69 -11.72 2.49
CA VAL A 119 0.04 -11.76 1.22
C VAL A 119 -0.91 -11.94 0.03
N ALA A 120 -1.92 -12.81 0.15
CA ALA A 120 -2.91 -13.01 -0.92
C ALA A 120 -3.75 -11.74 -1.18
N GLU A 121 -4.10 -11.01 -0.13
CA GLU A 121 -4.78 -9.73 -0.24
C GLU A 121 -3.92 -8.68 -0.94
N VAL A 122 -2.67 -8.51 -0.51
CA VAL A 122 -1.74 -7.55 -1.13
C VAL A 122 -1.49 -7.87 -2.61
N LEU A 123 -1.38 -9.15 -2.98
CA LEU A 123 -1.30 -9.57 -4.38
C LEU A 123 -2.52 -9.12 -5.18
N THR A 124 -3.72 -9.29 -4.62
CA THR A 124 -4.98 -8.88 -5.26
C THR A 124 -5.05 -7.35 -5.40
N TYR A 125 -4.63 -6.61 -4.37
CA TYR A 125 -4.60 -5.14 -4.41
C TYR A 125 -3.61 -4.65 -5.46
N ALA A 126 -2.45 -5.31 -5.59
CA ALA A 126 -1.46 -4.99 -6.61
C ALA A 126 -1.97 -5.27 -8.04
N VAL A 127 -2.80 -6.30 -8.25
CA VAL A 127 -3.48 -6.53 -9.56
C VAL A 127 -4.41 -5.36 -9.87
N ALA A 128 -5.26 -4.96 -8.91
CA ALA A 128 -6.18 -3.84 -9.10
C ALA A 128 -5.43 -2.52 -9.38
N ALA A 129 -4.35 -2.26 -8.63
CA ALA A 129 -3.52 -1.07 -8.82
C ALA A 129 -2.77 -1.09 -10.17
N GLU A 130 -2.29 -2.25 -10.63
CA GLU A 130 -1.75 -2.42 -11.98
C GLU A 130 -2.79 -2.06 -13.05
N THR A 131 -4.04 -2.52 -12.90
CA THR A 131 -5.12 -2.21 -13.85
C THR A 131 -5.47 -0.73 -13.88
N VAL A 132 -5.63 -0.10 -12.70
CA VAL A 132 -5.91 1.34 -12.59
C VAL A 132 -4.78 2.15 -13.23
N THR A 133 -3.53 1.85 -12.89
CA THR A 133 -2.38 2.59 -13.43
C THR A 133 -2.17 2.36 -14.92
N ALA A 134 -2.48 1.17 -15.44
CA ALA A 134 -2.44 0.88 -16.88
C ALA A 134 -3.42 1.73 -17.68
N LEU A 135 -4.67 1.87 -17.20
CA LEU A 135 -5.67 2.72 -17.85
C LEU A 135 -5.35 4.21 -17.67
N ALA A 136 -4.90 4.61 -16.48
CA ALA A 136 -4.56 6.00 -16.21
C ALA A 136 -3.40 6.51 -17.08
N GLN A 137 -2.46 5.64 -17.45
CA GLN A 137 -1.40 5.97 -18.40
C GLN A 137 -1.93 6.29 -19.80
N GLN A 138 -3.08 5.74 -20.21
CA GLN A 138 -3.69 6.00 -21.51
C GLN A 138 -4.49 7.31 -21.54
N LEU A 139 -4.77 7.90 -20.36
CA LEU A 139 -5.37 9.24 -20.26
C LEU A 139 -4.39 10.34 -20.65
N ASP A 140 -3.08 10.06 -20.61
CA ASP A 140 -2.04 11.00 -20.98
C ASP A 140 -1.82 11.00 -22.50
N THR A 141 -2.42 11.99 -23.17
CA THR A 141 -2.31 12.20 -24.62
C THR A 141 -1.02 12.94 -25.02
N SER A 142 -0.22 13.40 -24.06
CA SER A 142 0.97 14.24 -24.31
C SER A 142 2.28 13.45 -24.44
N ALA A 143 2.29 12.17 -24.05
CA ALA A 143 3.48 11.33 -24.11
C ALA A 143 3.67 10.71 -25.51
N PRO A 144 4.89 10.73 -26.10
CA PRO A 144 5.16 9.87 -27.24
C PRO A 144 5.00 8.41 -26.81
N LEU A 145 4.17 7.67 -27.57
CA LEU A 145 3.95 6.23 -27.45
C LEU A 145 5.31 5.53 -27.34
N GLY A 146 5.59 4.90 -26.19
CA GLY A 146 6.85 4.18 -25.93
C GLY A 146 7.82 4.84 -24.94
N THR A 147 7.56 6.06 -24.48
CA THR A 147 8.35 6.74 -23.43
C THR A 147 7.61 6.90 -22.09
N GLY A 148 6.37 6.40 -22.01
CA GLY A 148 5.47 6.54 -20.87
C GLY A 148 5.86 5.68 -19.67
N HIS A 149 6.15 6.35 -18.55
CA HIS A 149 6.56 5.80 -17.25
C HIS A 149 5.72 4.60 -16.81
N LEU A 150 6.39 3.47 -16.57
CA LEU A 150 5.87 2.11 -16.44
C LEU A 150 5.26 1.79 -15.06
N ALA A 151 4.25 2.55 -14.62
CA ALA A 151 3.59 2.35 -13.32
C ALA A 151 2.95 0.96 -13.17
N ALA A 152 2.23 0.49 -14.20
CA ALA A 152 1.66 -0.87 -14.19
C ALA A 152 2.73 -1.97 -14.03
N PRO A 153 3.85 -1.95 -14.79
CA PRO A 153 4.99 -2.82 -14.50
C PRO A 153 5.59 -2.68 -13.10
N GLY A 154 5.56 -1.49 -12.49
CA GLY A 154 5.93 -1.30 -11.08
C GLY A 154 5.06 -2.13 -10.12
N TRP A 155 3.73 -2.08 -10.28
CA TRP A 155 2.81 -2.91 -9.50
C TRP A 155 2.95 -4.41 -9.80
N ARG A 156 3.27 -4.77 -11.05
CA ARG A 156 3.62 -6.15 -11.41
C ARG A 156 4.89 -6.63 -10.69
N ALA A 157 5.89 -5.78 -10.58
CA ALA A 157 7.12 -6.08 -9.85
C ALA A 157 6.85 -6.33 -8.36
N VAL A 158 5.88 -5.63 -7.75
CA VAL A 158 5.43 -5.93 -6.37
C VAL A 158 4.91 -7.36 -6.27
N ARG A 159 4.12 -7.82 -7.23
CA ARG A 159 3.62 -9.22 -7.24
C ARG A 159 4.74 -10.24 -7.42
N GLU A 160 5.66 -10.00 -8.35
CA GLU A 160 6.80 -10.88 -8.57
C GLU A 160 7.70 -10.94 -7.32
N ALA A 161 7.93 -9.79 -6.67
CA ALA A 161 8.70 -9.71 -5.43
C ALA A 161 7.99 -10.44 -4.27
N LEU A 162 6.66 -10.40 -4.20
CA LEU A 162 5.89 -11.11 -3.18
C LEU A 162 5.76 -12.60 -3.44
N ARG A 163 5.97 -13.06 -4.68
CA ARG A 163 5.75 -14.45 -5.09
C ARG A 163 6.44 -15.50 -4.19
N PRO A 164 7.68 -15.34 -3.71
CA PRO A 164 8.34 -16.31 -2.85
C PRO A 164 7.72 -16.49 -1.46
N TYR A 165 7.02 -15.47 -0.97
CA TYR A 165 6.55 -15.42 0.42
C TYR A 165 5.17 -16.05 0.58
N ASP A 166 5.00 -16.79 1.68
CA ASP A 166 3.75 -17.39 2.10
C ASP A 166 3.49 -17.07 3.57
N ASP A 167 2.24 -16.74 3.88
CA ASP A 167 1.69 -16.54 5.23
C ASP A 167 0.54 -17.51 5.50
N GLY A 168 0.34 -18.50 4.63
CA GLY A 168 -0.76 -19.47 4.67
C GLY A 168 -2.06 -18.96 4.04
N SER A 169 -2.15 -17.67 3.67
CA SER A 169 -3.37 -17.06 3.12
C SER A 169 -3.66 -17.47 1.67
N ARG A 170 -2.64 -17.98 0.95
CA ARG A 170 -2.74 -18.37 -0.47
C ARG A 170 -3.52 -19.66 -0.73
N ARG A 171 -3.98 -20.32 0.33
CA ARG A 171 -4.81 -21.52 0.23
C ARG A 171 -6.25 -21.11 -0.11
N PRO A 172 -7.03 -21.99 -0.76
CA PRO A 172 -8.45 -21.73 -0.98
C PRO A 172 -9.14 -21.39 0.33
N GLN A 173 -9.74 -20.20 0.40
CA GLN A 173 -10.53 -19.76 1.54
C GLN A 173 -12.01 -19.95 1.23
N PRO A 174 -12.84 -20.35 2.22
CA PRO A 174 -14.27 -20.51 2.02
C PRO A 174 -14.97 -19.19 1.71
N TYR A 175 -14.41 -18.06 2.15
CA TYR A 175 -14.97 -16.73 1.94
C TYR A 175 -13.86 -15.73 1.56
N ALA A 176 -14.16 -14.85 0.62
CA ALA A 176 -13.27 -13.75 0.25
C ALA A 176 -13.50 -12.55 1.18
N PRO A 177 -12.45 -11.96 1.77
CA PRO A 177 -12.57 -10.72 2.55
C PRO A 177 -13.17 -9.58 1.71
N PRO A 178 -13.96 -8.67 2.30
CA PRO A 178 -14.56 -7.55 1.56
C PRO A 178 -13.57 -6.72 0.73
N PRO A 179 -12.32 -6.44 1.18
CA PRO A 179 -11.33 -5.75 0.35
C PRO A 179 -10.87 -6.55 -0.88
N VAL A 180 -10.82 -7.88 -0.79
CA VAL A 180 -10.51 -8.76 -1.94
C VAL A 180 -11.64 -8.67 -2.97
N ILE A 181 -12.89 -8.74 -2.51
CA ILE A 181 -14.06 -8.58 -3.37
C ILE A 181 -14.02 -7.21 -4.06
N ALA A 182 -13.67 -6.15 -3.32
CA ALA A 182 -13.53 -4.82 -3.87
C ALA A 182 -12.44 -4.72 -4.96
N ALA A 183 -11.24 -5.25 -4.70
CA ALA A 183 -10.17 -5.28 -5.70
C ALA A 183 -10.55 -6.07 -6.96
N VAL A 184 -11.21 -7.23 -6.81
CA VAL A 184 -11.67 -8.05 -7.93
C VAL A 184 -12.74 -7.31 -8.75
N ARG A 185 -13.72 -6.68 -8.10
CA ARG A 185 -14.77 -5.92 -8.80
C ARG A 185 -14.19 -4.70 -9.50
N LEU A 186 -13.24 -4.00 -8.88
CA LEU A 186 -12.49 -2.90 -9.51
C LEU A 186 -11.80 -3.37 -10.78
N GLN A 187 -11.03 -4.46 -10.70
CA GLN A 187 -10.35 -5.03 -11.86
C GLN A 187 -11.37 -5.41 -12.95
N GLN A 188 -12.39 -6.20 -12.62
CA GLN A 188 -13.40 -6.67 -13.57
C GLN A 188 -14.13 -5.52 -14.27
N SER A 189 -14.49 -4.48 -13.52
CA SER A 189 -15.17 -3.30 -14.07
C SER A 189 -14.30 -2.48 -15.00
N LEU A 190 -12.98 -2.51 -14.82
CA LEU A 190 -12.01 -1.80 -15.65
C LEU A 190 -11.48 -2.65 -16.82
N THR A 191 -11.77 -3.95 -16.84
CA THR A 191 -11.43 -4.87 -17.94
C THR A 191 -12.66 -5.39 -18.67
N SER A 192 -13.87 -4.88 -18.37
CA SER A 192 -15.12 -5.37 -18.96
C SER A 192 -15.28 -5.00 -20.44
N ALA A 193 -14.53 -4.01 -20.92
CA ALA A 193 -14.52 -3.57 -22.30
C ALA A 193 -13.11 -3.09 -22.70
N PRO A 194 -12.81 -2.98 -24.01
CA PRO A 194 -11.55 -2.42 -24.47
C PRO A 194 -11.31 -1.01 -23.91
N PRO A 195 -10.06 -0.63 -23.60
CA PRO A 195 -9.75 0.67 -23.02
C PRO A 195 -10.26 1.85 -23.85
N GLU A 196 -10.24 1.74 -25.19
CA GLU A 196 -10.73 2.78 -26.10
C GLU A 196 -12.23 3.04 -25.92
N VAL A 197 -12.99 1.97 -25.63
CA VAL A 197 -14.43 2.04 -25.38
C VAL A 197 -14.71 2.60 -23.99
N LEU A 198 -13.98 2.14 -22.97
CA LEU A 198 -14.14 2.61 -21.59
C LEU A 198 -13.75 4.08 -21.43
N LEU A 199 -12.59 4.46 -21.96
CA LEU A 199 -12.05 5.82 -21.86
C LEU A 199 -12.68 6.79 -22.87
N GLY A 200 -13.60 6.31 -23.72
CA GLY A 200 -14.50 7.16 -24.50
C GLY A 200 -15.55 7.88 -23.64
N ASP A 201 -15.86 7.37 -22.44
CA ASP A 201 -16.77 8.00 -21.50
C ASP A 201 -16.01 8.95 -20.54
N GLN A 202 -16.37 10.24 -20.57
CA GLN A 202 -15.80 11.30 -19.73
C GLN A 202 -15.91 10.98 -18.23
N ALA A 203 -17.02 10.37 -17.78
CA ALA A 203 -17.22 10.04 -16.38
C ALA A 203 -16.26 8.93 -15.92
N VAL A 204 -16.02 7.93 -16.79
CA VAL A 204 -15.08 6.84 -16.53
C VAL A 204 -13.64 7.36 -16.48
N ARG A 205 -13.26 8.27 -17.39
CA ARG A 205 -11.95 8.94 -17.36
C ARG A 205 -11.73 9.65 -16.02
N GLY A 206 -12.72 10.42 -15.56
CA GLY A 206 -12.66 11.15 -14.29
C GLY A 206 -12.44 10.26 -13.07
N VAL A 207 -13.15 9.12 -12.97
CA VAL A 207 -12.96 8.19 -11.85
C VAL A 207 -11.64 7.42 -11.93
N VAL A 208 -11.15 7.09 -13.13
CA VAL A 208 -9.84 6.46 -13.31
C VAL A 208 -8.72 7.44 -12.95
N ALA A 209 -8.85 8.71 -13.35
CA ALA A 209 -7.94 9.77 -12.96
C ALA A 209 -7.91 9.97 -11.44
N ALA A 210 -9.08 10.01 -10.79
CA ALA A 210 -9.18 10.08 -9.33
C ALA A 210 -8.52 8.87 -8.66
N ALA A 211 -8.81 7.65 -9.13
CA ALA A 211 -8.22 6.42 -8.59
C ALA A 211 -6.69 6.41 -8.71
N ALA A 212 -6.13 6.88 -9.83
CA ALA A 212 -4.69 7.00 -10.03
C ALA A 212 -4.02 7.91 -9.00
N GLN A 213 -4.67 9.01 -8.60
CA GLN A 213 -4.16 9.93 -7.56
C GLN A 213 -4.02 9.27 -6.18
N HIS A 214 -4.76 8.18 -5.93
CA HIS A 214 -4.71 7.42 -4.68
C HIS A 214 -3.66 6.30 -4.67
N MET A 215 -3.17 5.84 -5.82
CA MET A 215 -2.22 4.72 -5.91
C MET A 215 -0.89 4.98 -5.14
N PRO A 216 -0.31 6.19 -5.12
CA PRO A 216 0.84 6.48 -4.27
C PRO A 216 0.57 6.24 -2.77
N THR A 217 -0.63 6.60 -2.29
CA THR A 217 -1.02 6.36 -0.88
C THR A 217 -1.15 4.87 -0.59
N LEU A 218 -1.77 4.11 -1.48
CA LEU A 218 -1.89 2.66 -1.33
C LEU A 218 -0.50 2.00 -1.19
N ALA A 219 0.46 2.39 -2.03
CA ALA A 219 1.83 1.88 -1.97
C ALA A 219 2.52 2.25 -0.64
N VAL A 220 2.34 3.48 -0.15
CA VAL A 220 2.88 3.95 1.14
C VAL A 220 2.29 3.17 2.31
N GLN A 221 0.98 2.94 2.31
CA GLN A 221 0.29 2.19 3.37
C GLN A 221 0.79 0.73 3.41
N LEU A 222 0.87 0.07 2.26
CA LEU A 222 1.42 -1.29 2.16
C LEU A 222 2.88 -1.35 2.63
N LEU A 223 3.70 -0.38 2.24
CA LEU A 223 5.11 -0.33 2.60
C LEU A 223 5.31 -0.18 4.11
N TYR A 224 4.72 0.86 4.71
CA TYR A 224 5.02 1.24 6.09
C TYR A 224 4.17 0.53 7.14
N ARG A 225 2.97 0.05 6.78
CA ARG A 225 2.07 -0.62 7.74
C ARG A 225 2.07 -2.13 7.55
N THR A 226 2.05 -2.62 6.33
CA THR A 226 1.96 -4.06 6.07
C THR A 226 3.33 -4.74 6.04
N VAL A 227 4.20 -4.35 5.10
CA VAL A 227 5.51 -5.00 4.90
C VAL A 227 6.43 -4.81 6.10
N ARG A 228 6.41 -3.63 6.72
CA ARG A 228 7.17 -3.39 7.95
C ARG A 228 6.73 -4.31 9.09
N THR A 229 5.42 -4.48 9.30
CA THR A 229 4.94 -5.35 10.37
C THR A 229 5.25 -6.83 10.09
N TRP A 230 5.18 -7.27 8.82
CA TRP A 230 5.66 -8.60 8.44
C TRP A 230 7.15 -8.80 8.73
N ALA A 231 7.95 -7.77 8.52
CA ALA A 231 9.38 -7.79 8.85
C ALA A 231 9.63 -7.91 10.36
N ASP A 232 8.85 -7.16 11.15
CA ASP A 232 8.99 -7.09 12.62
C ASP A 232 8.49 -8.38 13.30
N ASP A 233 7.38 -8.95 12.82
CA ASP A 233 6.77 -10.16 13.40
C ASP A 233 7.33 -11.47 12.83
N GLY A 234 8.07 -11.41 11.72
CA GLY A 234 8.60 -12.59 11.03
C GLY A 234 7.52 -13.58 10.60
N SER A 235 6.36 -13.05 10.19
CA SER A 235 5.14 -13.81 9.88
C SER A 235 5.21 -14.55 8.54
N LEU A 236 6.18 -14.21 7.69
CA LEU A 236 6.33 -14.76 6.35
C LEU A 236 7.33 -15.91 6.32
N VAL A 237 6.99 -16.96 5.57
CA VAL A 237 7.89 -18.06 5.24
C VAL A 237 8.15 -18.10 3.74
N ALA A 238 9.33 -18.56 3.34
CA ALA A 238 9.68 -18.78 1.95
C ALA A 238 10.70 -19.92 1.85
N PHE A 239 10.85 -20.50 0.67
CA PHE A 239 11.97 -21.41 0.43
C PHE A 239 13.27 -20.60 0.37
N ALA A 240 14.31 -21.07 1.06
CA ALA A 240 15.61 -20.39 1.09
C ALA A 240 16.20 -20.19 -0.32
N ARG A 241 15.83 -21.05 -1.28
CA ARG A 241 16.22 -20.95 -2.69
C ARG A 241 15.65 -19.74 -3.43
N ASP A 242 14.50 -19.24 -2.99
CA ASP A 242 13.80 -18.11 -3.62
C ASP A 242 14.08 -16.76 -2.90
N LEU A 243 14.86 -16.79 -1.82
CA LEU A 243 15.29 -15.61 -1.06
C LEU A 243 16.68 -15.13 -1.51
N PRO A 244 17.06 -13.87 -1.21
CA PRO A 244 18.43 -13.40 -1.40
C PRO A 244 19.43 -14.36 -0.74
N PRO A 245 20.54 -14.72 -1.42
CA PRO A 245 21.49 -15.70 -0.92
C PRO A 245 22.19 -15.20 0.34
N ARG A 246 22.27 -16.06 1.36
CA ARG A 246 22.96 -15.79 2.63
C ARG A 246 23.64 -17.04 3.16
N GLU A 247 24.80 -16.86 3.79
CA GLU A 247 25.64 -17.96 4.30
C GLU A 247 24.93 -18.79 5.37
N ASP A 248 24.13 -18.15 6.22
CA ASP A 248 23.38 -18.79 7.31
C ASP A 248 22.26 -19.74 6.84
N ARG A 249 21.97 -19.78 5.54
CA ARG A 249 20.87 -20.56 4.93
C ARG A 249 21.33 -21.56 3.88
N LEU A 250 22.63 -21.83 3.79
CA LEU A 250 23.18 -22.73 2.78
C LEU A 250 22.58 -24.15 2.90
N ALA A 251 22.42 -24.67 4.12
CA ALA A 251 21.80 -25.98 4.34
C ALA A 251 20.32 -26.03 3.90
N PRO A 252 19.43 -25.10 4.33
CA PRO A 252 18.08 -24.96 3.77
C PRO A 252 18.05 -24.75 2.24
N TYR A 253 18.98 -23.97 1.70
CA TYR A 253 19.08 -23.70 0.26
C TYR A 253 19.33 -24.98 -0.55
N LEU A 254 20.27 -25.83 -0.10
CA LEU A 254 20.59 -27.11 -0.73
C LEU A 254 19.43 -28.11 -0.69
N ARG A 255 18.53 -27.99 0.29
CA ARG A 255 17.29 -28.80 0.38
C ARG A 255 16.24 -28.40 -0.66
N GLY A 256 16.42 -27.28 -1.35
CA GLY A 256 15.57 -26.84 -2.45
C GLY A 256 14.11 -26.61 -2.03
N TYR A 257 13.18 -27.21 -2.76
CA TYR A 257 11.72 -27.04 -2.56
C TYR A 257 11.10 -28.06 -1.59
N GLN A 258 11.91 -28.69 -0.74
CA GLN A 258 11.42 -29.59 0.30
C GLN A 258 10.96 -28.78 1.53
N PRO A 259 10.03 -29.29 2.36
CA PRO A 259 9.58 -28.59 3.58
C PRO A 259 10.74 -28.18 4.50
N ALA A 260 11.79 -29.00 4.55
CA ALA A 260 13.00 -28.76 5.32
C ALA A 260 13.89 -27.62 4.77
N GLY A 261 13.55 -27.05 3.61
CA GLY A 261 14.16 -25.87 2.99
C GLY A 261 13.35 -24.57 3.19
N LEU A 262 12.22 -24.63 3.92
CA LEU A 262 11.47 -23.44 4.33
C LEU A 262 12.19 -22.69 5.46
N VAL A 263 12.23 -21.37 5.33
CA VAL A 263 12.80 -20.46 6.33
C VAL A 263 11.85 -19.30 6.58
N ARG A 264 11.93 -18.71 7.78
CA ARG A 264 11.24 -17.45 8.07
C ARG A 264 11.97 -16.29 7.42
N ALA A 265 11.23 -15.43 6.73
CA ALA A 265 11.76 -14.22 6.15
C ALA A 265 11.99 -13.17 7.24
N ASN A 266 13.08 -12.43 7.13
CA ASN A 266 13.38 -11.28 7.97
C ASN A 266 13.33 -9.97 7.17
N ALA A 267 13.57 -8.84 7.83
CA ALA A 267 13.55 -7.51 7.21
C ALA A 267 14.50 -7.35 6.01
N ALA A 268 15.64 -8.05 6.01
CA ALA A 268 16.60 -8.00 4.89
C ALA A 268 16.08 -8.79 3.68
N ASP A 269 15.32 -9.86 3.91
CA ASP A 269 14.72 -10.64 2.83
C ASP A 269 13.63 -9.86 2.12
N LEU A 270 12.88 -9.02 2.84
CA LEU A 270 11.79 -8.20 2.28
C LEU A 270 12.27 -6.96 1.51
N GLN A 271 13.58 -6.72 1.40
CA GLN A 271 14.13 -5.58 0.63
C GLN A 271 13.66 -5.50 -0.83
N PRO A 272 13.54 -6.61 -1.60
CA PRO A 272 12.97 -6.57 -2.94
C PRO A 272 11.52 -6.10 -2.96
N VAL A 273 10.72 -6.47 -1.95
CA VAL A 273 9.31 -6.02 -1.82
C VAL A 273 9.26 -4.53 -1.50
N VAL A 274 10.10 -4.08 -0.57
CA VAL A 274 10.25 -2.66 -0.21
C VAL A 274 10.65 -1.82 -1.43
N GLY A 275 11.67 -2.26 -2.17
CA GLY A 275 12.12 -1.61 -3.40
C GLY A 275 11.04 -1.57 -4.48
N ALA A 276 10.31 -2.67 -4.68
CA ALA A 276 9.22 -2.74 -5.65
C ALA A 276 8.06 -1.79 -5.28
N LEU A 277 7.65 -1.72 -4.00
CA LEU A 277 6.61 -0.80 -3.55
C LEU A 277 7.05 0.66 -3.64
N HIS A 278 8.32 0.95 -3.35
CA HIS A 278 8.89 2.28 -3.54
C HIS A 278 8.86 2.72 -5.01
N ASN A 279 9.27 1.83 -5.92
CA ASN A 279 9.20 2.09 -7.36
C ASN A 279 7.76 2.25 -7.84
N ALA A 280 6.84 1.38 -7.40
CA ALA A 280 5.42 1.47 -7.73
C ALA A 280 4.81 2.81 -7.25
N ARG A 281 5.19 3.29 -6.06
CA ARG A 281 4.81 4.62 -5.55
C ARG A 281 5.30 5.74 -6.47
N LEU A 282 6.60 5.78 -6.78
CA LEU A 282 7.20 6.84 -7.61
C LEU A 282 6.61 6.86 -9.02
N LEU A 283 6.45 5.70 -9.65
CA LEU A 283 5.88 5.60 -10.99
C LEU A 283 4.39 5.95 -11.00
N SER A 284 3.63 5.54 -9.97
CA SER A 284 2.22 5.93 -9.84
C SER A 284 2.06 7.42 -9.60
N LEU A 285 2.99 8.04 -8.87
CA LEU A 285 3.04 9.48 -8.64
C LEU A 285 3.29 10.24 -9.96
N ALA A 286 4.24 9.78 -10.78
CA ALA A 286 4.52 10.35 -12.09
C ALA A 286 3.30 10.27 -13.02
N VAL A 287 2.57 9.15 -13.01
CA VAL A 287 1.30 9.02 -13.75
C VAL A 287 0.27 10.00 -13.19
N ALA A 288 0.07 10.03 -11.88
CA ALA A 288 -0.91 10.89 -11.23
C ALA A 288 -0.71 12.39 -11.52
N VAL A 289 0.54 12.88 -11.55
CA VAL A 289 0.81 14.31 -11.81
C VAL A 289 0.62 14.69 -13.28
N ARG A 290 0.75 13.73 -14.21
CA ARG A 290 0.68 13.98 -15.67
C ARG A 290 -0.72 13.93 -16.25
N ILE A 291 -1.68 13.33 -15.54
CA ILE A 291 -3.07 13.28 -16.01
C ILE A 291 -3.59 14.71 -16.09
N ASP A 292 -3.80 15.20 -17.31
CA ASP A 292 -4.20 16.58 -17.66
C ASP A 292 -5.68 16.88 -17.33
N GLU A 293 -6.35 15.97 -16.61
CA GLU A 293 -7.60 16.31 -15.93
C GLU A 293 -7.23 17.09 -14.67
N ALA A 294 -7.03 18.39 -14.84
CA ALA A 294 -6.49 19.30 -13.83
C ALA A 294 -7.14 19.17 -12.44
N HIS A 295 -8.36 18.61 -12.34
CA HIS A 295 -9.03 18.26 -11.10
C HIS A 295 -9.95 17.05 -11.31
N PRO A 296 -9.52 15.81 -11.06
CA PRO A 296 -10.44 14.69 -11.12
C PRO A 296 -11.55 14.91 -10.07
N PRO A 297 -12.83 14.79 -10.46
CA PRO A 297 -13.95 15.11 -9.58
C PRO A 297 -13.88 14.25 -8.31
N GLY A 298 -13.96 14.90 -7.14
CA GLY A 298 -13.93 14.23 -5.83
C GLY A 298 -12.55 14.05 -5.21
N PHE A 299 -11.44 14.40 -5.89
CA PHE A 299 -10.10 14.32 -5.28
C PHE A 299 -9.67 15.62 -4.60
N PRO A 300 -9.14 15.61 -3.35
CA PRO A 300 -8.76 16.84 -2.65
C PRO A 300 -7.58 17.58 -3.31
N ARG A 301 -7.75 18.87 -3.63
CA ARG A 301 -6.68 19.73 -4.21
C ARG A 301 -5.38 19.72 -3.41
N ARG A 302 -5.46 19.70 -2.07
CA ARG A 302 -4.27 19.63 -1.20
C ARG A 302 -3.49 18.33 -1.42
N ALA A 303 -4.18 17.22 -1.62
CA ALA A 303 -3.57 15.92 -1.85
C ALA A 303 -2.89 15.85 -3.23
N GLN A 304 -3.45 16.54 -4.23
CA GLN A 304 -2.87 16.66 -5.57
C GLN A 304 -1.63 17.55 -5.56
N ALA A 305 -1.68 18.68 -4.85
CA ALA A 305 -0.54 19.57 -4.65
C ALA A 305 0.62 18.83 -3.93
N ALA A 306 0.31 17.99 -2.93
CA ALA A 306 1.29 17.16 -2.26
C ALA A 306 1.96 16.14 -3.20
N ASN A 307 1.19 15.51 -4.10
CA ASN A 307 1.74 14.62 -5.13
C ASN A 307 2.71 15.37 -6.07
N ALA A 308 2.31 16.54 -6.56
CA ALA A 308 3.13 17.37 -7.44
C ALA A 308 4.42 17.85 -6.74
N GLU A 309 4.32 18.27 -5.48
CA GLU A 309 5.46 18.73 -4.70
C GLU A 309 6.49 17.62 -4.46
N MET A 310 6.03 16.38 -4.29
CA MET A 310 6.92 15.24 -4.10
C MET A 310 7.81 14.96 -5.32
N LEU A 311 7.30 15.17 -6.54
CA LEU A 311 8.09 15.03 -7.77
C LEU A 311 9.05 16.20 -8.01
N ARG A 312 8.76 17.38 -7.47
CA ARG A 312 9.62 18.57 -7.63
C ARG A 312 10.88 18.53 -6.79
N ARG A 313 10.97 17.60 -5.82
CA ARG A 313 12.17 17.44 -5.00
C ARG A 313 13.37 17.06 -5.88
N PRO A 314 14.57 17.61 -5.63
CA PRO A 314 15.74 17.38 -6.47
C PRO A 314 16.12 15.89 -6.55
N GLU A 315 15.92 15.14 -5.46
CA GLU A 315 16.21 13.70 -5.39
C GLU A 315 15.19 12.84 -6.17
N ALA A 316 13.98 13.36 -6.42
CA ALA A 316 12.90 12.59 -7.04
C ALA A 316 13.16 12.29 -8.52
N ALA A 317 13.85 13.18 -9.24
CA ALA A 317 14.14 12.99 -10.66
C ALA A 317 15.03 11.76 -10.90
N GLY A 318 16.16 11.67 -10.19
CA GLY A 318 17.08 10.53 -10.30
C GLY A 318 16.44 9.21 -9.82
N ALA A 319 15.65 9.26 -8.75
CA ALA A 319 14.92 8.11 -8.24
C ALA A 319 13.84 7.63 -9.24
N LEU A 320 13.12 8.55 -9.89
CA LEU A 320 12.11 8.22 -10.89
C LEU A 320 12.74 7.61 -12.16
N GLU A 321 13.89 8.11 -12.59
CA GLU A 321 14.62 7.54 -13.73
C GLU A 321 15.12 6.12 -13.40
N ALA A 322 15.67 5.90 -12.20
CA ALA A 322 16.07 4.58 -11.73
C ALA A 322 14.87 3.61 -11.67
N ALA A 323 13.74 4.04 -11.10
CA ALA A 323 12.51 3.25 -11.04
C ALA A 323 11.98 2.91 -12.45
N SER A 324 12.06 3.85 -13.39
CA SER A 324 11.64 3.65 -14.77
C SER A 324 12.52 2.64 -15.51
N ARG A 325 13.85 2.72 -15.33
CA ARG A 325 14.79 1.75 -15.89
C ARG A 325 14.56 0.34 -15.35
N GLU A 326 14.33 0.21 -14.04
CA GLU A 326 14.04 -1.10 -13.44
C GLU A 326 12.71 -1.67 -13.94
N ALA A 327 11.66 -0.86 -14.02
CA ALA A 327 10.39 -1.28 -14.58
C ALA A 327 10.52 -1.71 -16.06
N ALA A 328 11.34 -1.01 -16.86
CA ALA A 328 11.62 -1.38 -18.25
C ALA A 328 12.36 -2.72 -18.34
N ARG A 329 13.35 -2.94 -17.48
CA ARG A 329 14.06 -4.22 -17.36
C ARG A 329 13.09 -5.36 -17.05
N GLN A 330 12.17 -5.17 -16.11
CA GLN A 330 11.16 -6.18 -15.76
C GLN A 330 10.23 -6.51 -16.94
N VAL A 331 9.85 -5.52 -17.75
CA VAL A 331 9.07 -5.76 -18.98
C VAL A 331 9.85 -6.62 -19.99
N LEU A 332 11.14 -6.33 -20.19
CA LEU A 332 11.99 -7.10 -21.09
C LEU A 332 12.17 -8.55 -20.61
N LEU A 333 12.45 -8.75 -19.32
CA LEU A 333 12.57 -10.08 -18.71
C LEU A 333 11.25 -10.87 -18.77
N GLY A 334 10.12 -10.19 -18.59
CA GLY A 334 8.79 -10.80 -18.73
C GLY A 334 8.48 -11.26 -20.16
N ARG A 335 8.95 -10.55 -21.19
CA ARG A 335 8.81 -10.94 -22.60
C ARG A 335 9.72 -12.10 -23.01
N GLN A 336 10.87 -12.26 -22.33
CA GLN A 336 11.85 -13.30 -22.61
C GLN A 336 11.60 -14.61 -21.85
N ARG A 337 10.68 -14.65 -20.87
CA ARG A 337 10.22 -15.92 -20.31
C ARG A 337 9.44 -16.66 -21.42
N PRO A 338 9.89 -17.83 -21.91
CA PRO A 338 9.01 -18.68 -22.70
C PRO A 338 7.76 -18.95 -21.85
N GLN A 339 6.59 -19.10 -22.50
CA GLN A 339 5.37 -19.57 -21.87
C GLN A 339 5.61 -20.98 -21.31
N GLY A 340 6.27 -21.04 -20.15
CA GLY A 340 6.75 -22.25 -19.52
C GLY A 340 5.56 -22.97 -18.93
N HIS A 341 5.41 -24.22 -19.37
CA HIS A 341 4.38 -25.19 -19.03
C HIS A 341 3.68 -24.93 -17.70
N THR A 342 2.36 -24.77 -17.80
CA THR A 342 1.42 -25.06 -16.72
C THR A 342 1.89 -26.31 -15.99
N ARG A 343 2.36 -26.14 -14.74
CA ARG A 343 2.52 -27.25 -13.81
C ARG A 343 1.15 -27.93 -13.71
N ALA A 344 1.05 -29.12 -14.28
CA ALA A 344 0.01 -30.06 -13.89
C ALA A 344 0.16 -30.29 -12.38
N ARG A 345 -0.97 -30.18 -11.67
CA ARG A 345 -1.10 -30.60 -10.28
C ARG A 345 -0.93 -32.11 -10.18
#